data_AF-A0A944HWF9-F1
#
_entry.id   AF-A0A944HWF9-F1
#
_cell.length_a   1.000
_cell.length_b   1.000
_cell.length_c   1.000
_cell.angle_alpha   90.00
_cell.angle_beta   90.00
_cell.angle_gamma   90.00
#
_symmetry.space_group_name_H-M   'P 1'
#
loop_
_entity.id
_entity.type
_entity.pdbx_description
1 polymer ?
#
loop_
_entity_poly.entity_id
_entity_poly.type
_entity_poly.pdbx_seq_one_letter_code
_entity_poly.pdbx_strand_id
1 'polypeptide(L)'
;MSSSIGASISFHLTDKPFVMCHDYGTNRTPILAVQDEHASFTLYARDSVPPAEQLRFAQDLLTAVAAYVTAVEMYTAAELTPSSPERR
;
A
#
# COMPACT_ATOMS: atom_id res chain seq x y z
N MET A 1 1.35 -24.44 -21.44
CA MET A 1 1.08 -22.99 -21.39
C MET A 1 0.34 -22.71 -20.09
N SER A 2 0.97 -22.07 -19.12
CA SER A 2 0.30 -21.70 -17.86
C SER A 2 -0.44 -20.39 -18.10
N SER A 3 -1.77 -20.45 -18.17
CA SER A 3 -2.61 -19.26 -18.09
C SER A 3 -2.58 -18.81 -16.64
N SER A 4 -1.79 -17.79 -16.30
CA SER A 4 -2.02 -17.12 -15.02
C SER A 4 -3.37 -16.41 -15.12
N ILE A 5 -4.33 -16.83 -14.31
CA ILE A 5 -5.56 -16.07 -14.10
C ILE A 5 -5.13 -14.91 -13.20
N GLY A 6 -4.86 -13.76 -13.81
CA GLY A 6 -4.59 -12.53 -13.07
C GLY A 6 -5.85 -12.11 -12.34
N ALA A 7 -5.80 -12.09 -11.01
CA ALA A 7 -6.83 -11.44 -10.20
C ALA A 7 -6.35 -10.04 -9.85
N SER A 8 -7.22 -9.04 -10.01
CA SER A 8 -7.00 -7.70 -9.51
C SER A 8 -7.98 -7.42 -8.38
N ILE A 9 -7.51 -6.75 -7.33
CA ILE A 9 -8.32 -6.28 -6.22
C ILE A 9 -8.02 -4.80 -6.10
N SER A 10 -9.06 -3.97 -6.17
CA SER A 10 -8.98 -2.53 -5.89
C SER A 10 -9.63 -2.27 -4.54
N PHE A 11 -8.95 -1.52 -3.68
CA PHE A 11 -9.47 -1.09 -2.39
C PHE A 11 -9.58 0.44 -2.38
N HIS A 12 -10.81 0.93 -2.28
CA HIS A 12 -11.10 2.36 -2.27
C HIS A 12 -11.33 2.77 -0.82
N LEU A 13 -10.36 3.49 -0.27
CA LEU A 13 -10.46 4.02 1.08
C LEU A 13 -11.56 5.08 1.13
N THR A 14 -12.43 4.97 2.13
CA THR A 14 -13.48 5.94 2.41
C THR A 14 -13.03 6.89 3.52
N ASP A 15 -13.81 7.03 4.59
CA ASP A 15 -13.53 7.97 5.66
C ASP A 15 -12.52 7.40 6.67
N LYS A 16 -11.57 8.26 7.07
CA LYS A 16 -10.56 7.99 8.12
C LYS A 16 -9.73 6.73 7.87
N PRO A 17 -9.05 6.60 6.72
CA PRO A 17 -8.19 5.46 6.48
C PRO A 17 -7.06 5.40 7.50
N PHE A 18 -6.72 4.20 7.95
CA PHE A 18 -5.55 3.96 8.78
C PHE A 18 -4.80 2.70 8.35
N VAL A 19 -3.49 2.71 8.61
CA VAL A 19 -2.58 1.61 8.32
C VAL A 19 -1.94 1.15 9.61
N MET A 20 -1.93 -0.16 9.85
CA MET A 20 -1.36 -0.76 11.04
C MET A 20 -0.53 -2.00 10.68
N CYS A 21 0.62 -2.16 11.31
CA CYS A 21 1.39 -3.40 11.27
C CYS A 21 1.15 -4.16 12.58
N HIS A 22 0.56 -5.35 12.48
CA HIS A 22 0.47 -6.26 13.61
C HIS A 22 1.74 -7.09 13.68
N ASP A 23 2.60 -6.75 14.64
CA ASP A 23 3.80 -7.50 14.97
C ASP A 23 3.49 -8.56 16.04
N TYR A 24 3.90 -9.80 15.77
CA TYR A 24 3.73 -10.94 16.65
C TYR A 24 5.06 -11.51 17.14
N GLY A 25 6.15 -10.77 16.94
CA GLY A 25 7.51 -11.22 17.20
C GLY A 25 7.87 -12.43 16.33
N THR A 26 8.48 -13.44 16.94
CA THR A 26 8.90 -14.67 16.25
C THR A 26 7.80 -15.74 16.16
N ASN A 27 6.59 -15.46 16.67
CA ASN A 27 5.54 -16.48 16.80
C ASN A 27 4.76 -16.72 15.49
N ARG A 28 4.63 -15.70 14.62
CA ARG A 28 3.97 -15.80 13.31
C ARG A 28 4.38 -14.66 12.38
N THR A 29 4.03 -14.81 11.11
CA THR A 29 4.24 -13.77 10.09
C THR A 29 3.50 -12.48 10.45
N PRO A 30 4.14 -11.30 10.30
CA PRO A 30 3.49 -10.02 10.56
C PRO A 30 2.40 -9.76 9.52
N ILE A 31 1.36 -9.01 9.93
CA ILE A 31 0.24 -8.64 9.06
C ILE A 31 0.19 -7.12 8.94
N LEU A 32 0.26 -6.62 7.70
CA LEU A 32 -0.05 -5.22 7.40
C LEU A 32 -1.54 -5.11 7.10
N ALA A 33 -2.24 -4.24 7.83
CA ALA A 33 -3.64 -3.95 7.63
C ALA A 33 -3.82 -2.52 7.12
N VAL A 34 -4.65 -2.36 6.09
CA VAL A 34 -5.16 -1.09 5.59
C VAL A 34 -6.67 -1.13 5.81
N GLN A 35 -7.20 -0.20 6.59
CA GLN A 35 -8.60 -0.24 7.02
C GLN A 35 -9.24 1.13 6.93
N ASP A 36 -10.55 1.14 6.77
CA ASP A 36 -11.41 2.28 7.03
C ASP A 36 -12.58 1.85 7.94
N GLU A 37 -13.62 2.67 8.06
CA GLU A 37 -14.78 2.37 8.90
C GLU A 37 -15.58 1.13 8.44
N HIS A 38 -15.49 0.77 7.16
CA HIS A 38 -16.39 -0.19 6.53
C HIS A 38 -15.68 -1.44 6.01
N ALA A 39 -14.38 -1.38 5.78
CA ALA A 39 -13.63 -2.46 5.18
C ALA A 39 -12.18 -2.54 5.69
N SER A 40 -11.62 -3.74 5.57
CA SER A 40 -10.22 -4.02 5.91
C SER A 40 -9.58 -4.84 4.80
N PHE A 41 -8.43 -4.40 4.32
CA PHE A 41 -7.52 -5.14 3.48
C PHE A 41 -6.28 -5.53 4.29
N THR A 42 -5.91 -6.82 4.26
CA THR A 42 -4.72 -7.31 4.97
C THR A 42 -3.75 -7.95 4.01
N LEU A 43 -2.48 -7.61 4.16
CA LEU A 43 -1.36 -8.14 3.41
C LEU A 43 -0.42 -8.88 4.36
N TYR A 44 -0.11 -10.13 4.03
CA TYR A 44 0.88 -10.93 4.74
C TYR A 44 1.46 -11.97 3.79
N ALA A 45 2.72 -12.34 4.02
CA ALA A 45 3.31 -13.47 3.32
C ALA A 45 2.76 -14.77 3.93
N ARG A 46 2.29 -15.70 3.09
CA ARG A 46 1.84 -17.01 3.55
C ARG A 46 3.00 -17.75 4.23
N ASP A 47 2.71 -18.51 5.29
CA ASP A 47 3.73 -19.24 6.08
C ASP A 47 4.59 -20.22 5.26
N SER A 48 4.09 -20.67 4.10
CA SER A 48 4.86 -21.52 3.18
C SER A 48 5.96 -20.78 2.40
N VAL A 49 5.98 -19.44 2.44
CA VAL A 49 6.99 -18.62 1.75
C VAL A 49 8.28 -18.60 2.58
N PRO A 50 9.46 -18.89 2.02
CA PRO A 50 10.73 -18.84 2.74
C PRO A 50 11.00 -17.47 3.39
N PRO A 51 11.59 -17.40 4.61
CA PRO A 51 11.80 -16.14 5.31
C PRO A 51 12.56 -15.07 4.52
N ALA A 52 13.57 -15.48 3.74
CA ALA A 52 14.31 -14.56 2.88
C ALA A 52 13.44 -13.91 1.79
N GLU A 53 12.46 -14.65 1.25
CA GLU A 53 11.52 -14.12 0.27
C GLU A 53 10.47 -13.22 0.91
N GLN A 54 10.04 -13.53 2.15
CA GLN A 54 9.16 -12.64 2.92
C GLN A 54 9.84 -11.30 3.20
N LEU A 55 11.13 -11.33 3.59
CA LEU A 55 11.91 -10.11 3.83
C LEU A 55 12.09 -9.31 2.54
N ARG A 56 12.44 -9.97 1.42
CA ARG A 56 12.54 -9.30 0.11
C ARG A 56 11.22 -8.65 -0.27
N PHE A 57 10.10 -9.36 -0.13
CA PHE A 57 8.76 -8.82 -0.39
C PHE A 57 8.46 -7.58 0.45
N ALA A 58 8.79 -7.59 1.75
CA ALA A 58 8.59 -6.43 2.62
C ALA A 58 9.45 -5.21 2.20
N GLN A 59 10.68 -5.45 1.74
CA GLN A 59 11.58 -4.39 1.24
C GLN A 59 11.10 -3.80 -0.09
N ASP A 60 10.61 -4.66 -1.00
CA ASP A 60 10.02 -4.23 -2.26
C ASP A 60 8.75 -3.40 -2.01
N LEU A 61 7.91 -3.83 -1.07
CA LEU A 61 6.72 -3.09 -0.65
C LEU A 61 7.09 -1.71 -0.08
N LEU A 62 8.08 -1.63 0.81
CA LEU A 62 8.56 -0.36 1.36
C LEU A 62 9.03 0.60 0.26
N THR A 63 9.79 0.08 -0.71
CA THR A 63 10.29 0.86 -1.84
C THR A 63 9.14 1.42 -2.68
N ALA A 64 8.14 0.59 -2.99
CA ALA A 64 6.96 1.01 -3.75
C ALA A 64 6.12 2.04 -2.99
N VAL A 65 5.92 1.87 -1.69
CA VAL A 65 5.20 2.83 -0.83
C VAL A 65 5.93 4.16 -0.77
N ALA A 66 7.27 4.17 -0.62
CA ALA A 66 8.05 5.40 -0.63
C ALA A 66 7.90 6.16 -1.96
N ALA A 67 7.94 5.45 -3.09
CA ALA A 67 7.70 6.04 -4.40
C ALA A 67 6.27 6.60 -4.53
N TYR A 68 5.27 5.89 -4.00
CA TYR A 68 3.89 6.36 -3.96
C TYR A 68 3.73 7.65 -3.14
N VAL A 69 4.37 7.74 -1.97
CA VAL A 69 4.35 8.96 -1.14
C VAL A 69 4.90 10.15 -1.92
N THR A 70 6.08 10.02 -2.55
CA THR A 70 6.65 11.08 -3.38
C THR A 70 5.69 11.52 -4.50
N ALA A 71 5.02 10.56 -5.16
CA ALA A 71 4.05 10.87 -6.21
C ALA A 71 2.82 11.63 -5.68
N VAL A 72 2.30 11.24 -4.51
CA VAL A 72 1.17 11.94 -3.85
C VAL A 72 1.58 13.34 -3.40
N GLU A 73 2.78 13.53 -2.85
CA GLU A 73 3.31 14.85 -2.50
C GLU A 73 3.39 15.76 -3.72
N MET A 74 3.92 15.25 -4.84
CA MET A 74 3.97 16.01 -6.09
C MET A 74 2.58 16.36 -6.61
N TYR A 75 1.64 15.40 -6.59
CA TYR A 75 0.27 15.61 -7.04
C TYR A 75 -0.44 16.66 -6.18
N THR A 76 -0.36 16.54 -4.87
CA THR A 76 -1.00 17.49 -3.94
C THR A 76 -0.39 18.89 -4.01
N ALA A 77 0.93 19.02 -4.20
CA ALA A 77 1.57 20.31 -4.42
C ALA A 77 1.07 21.00 -5.71
N ALA A 78 0.81 20.24 -6.78
CA ALA A 78 0.26 20.76 -8.02
C ALA A 78 -1.19 21.26 -7.85
N GLU A 79 -2.04 20.50 -7.16
CA GLU A 79 -3.44 20.89 -6.88
C GLU A 79 -3.54 22.14 -6.00
N LEU A 80 -2.58 22.34 -5.08
CA LEU A 80 -2.52 23.50 -4.20
C LEU A 80 -1.93 24.75 -4.84
N THR A 81 -1.38 24.64 -6.07
CA THR A 81 -0.89 25.80 -6.81
C THR A 81 -2.05 26.39 -7.62
N PRO A 82 -2.64 27.53 -7.23
CA PRO A 82 -3.74 28.12 -7.99
C PRO A 82 -3.25 28.42 -9.41
N SER A 83 -4.03 27.98 -10.41
CA SER A 83 -3.85 28.41 -11.79
C SER A 83 -3.92 29.94 -11.80
N SER A 84 -2.78 30.58 -12.11
CA SER A 84 -2.67 32.04 -12.18
C SER A 84 -3.78 32.60 -13.08
N PRO A 85 -4.55 33.61 -12.63
CA PRO A 85 -5.72 34.07 -13.36
C PRO A 85 -5.33 34.73 -14.68
N GLU A 86 -6.21 34.54 -15.66
CA GLU A 86 -6.25 35.11 -17.01
C GLU A 86 -5.40 36.38 -17.22
N ARG A 87 -4.45 36.31 -18.16
CA ARG A 87 -3.96 37.50 -18.85
C ARG A 87 -5.08 38.01 -19.76
N ARG A 88 -5.75 39.09 -19.34
CA ARG A 88 -6.48 39.99 -20.24
C ARG A 88 -5.51 40.85 -21.06
#